data_AF-A0AAV2M9U8-F1
#
_entry.id   AF-A0AAV2M9U8-F1
#
_cell.length_a   1.000
_cell.length_b   1.000
_cell.length_c   1.000
_cell.angle_alpha   90.00
_cell.angle_beta   90.00
_cell.angle_gamma   90.00
#
_symmetry.space_group_name_H-M   'P 1'
#
loop_
_entity.id
_entity.type
_entity.pdbx_description
1 polymer ?
#
loop_
_entity_poly.entity_id
_entity_poly.type
_entity_poly.pdbx_seq_one_letter_code
_entity_poly.pdbx_strand_id
1 'polypeptide(L)'
;MCFQNRTVATPSHGVWDMRGKQFHTGVEIKMWAIACFATQRQCREEILKGFTDQLRKISKDAGMPIQGQPCFCKYAQGADSVEPMFRHLKNTYSGLQLIIVILPGKTPVYAEVKRVGDTLLGMATQCVQVKNVVKTSPQTLSNLCLKINVKLGGINNILVPHQRPSVFQQPVIFLGADVTHPPAGDGKKPSIAAVSSVF
;
A
#
# COMPACT_ATOMS: atom_id res chain seq x y z
N MET A 1 9.56 14.07 13.66
CA MET A 1 9.48 13.52 12.29
C MET A 1 9.60 14.67 11.29
N CYS A 2 10.40 14.51 10.24
CA CYS A 2 10.61 15.51 9.19
C CYS A 2 9.95 15.07 7.88
N PHE A 3 9.25 16.00 7.24
CA PHE A 3 8.47 15.84 6.02
C PHE A 3 9.03 16.72 4.89
N GLN A 4 8.36 16.75 3.74
CA GLN A 4 8.74 17.64 2.64
C GLN A 4 8.84 19.10 3.10
N ASN A 5 9.74 19.86 2.47
CA ASN A 5 10.03 21.26 2.79
C ASN A 5 10.47 21.49 4.25
N ARG A 6 11.09 20.48 4.88
CA ARG A 6 11.56 20.52 6.28
C ARG A 6 10.46 20.77 7.30
N THR A 7 9.20 20.49 6.95
CA THR A 7 8.08 20.54 7.90
C THR A 7 8.30 19.49 8.99
N VAL A 8 8.23 19.90 10.26
CA VAL A 8 8.46 19.00 11.40
C VAL A 8 7.15 18.69 12.11
N ALA A 9 6.93 17.42 12.43
CA ALA A 9 5.92 16.99 13.40
C ALA A 9 6.59 16.57 14.70
N THR A 10 6.13 17.14 15.81
CA THR A 10 6.51 16.76 17.17
C THR A 10 5.50 15.74 17.69
N PRO A 11 5.92 14.49 17.97
CA PRO A 11 5.04 13.50 18.60
C PRO A 11 4.57 13.98 19.97
N SER A 12 3.31 13.71 20.31
CA SER A 12 2.77 13.88 21.66
C SER A 12 2.19 12.55 22.13
N HIS A 13 2.62 12.07 23.30
CA HIS A 13 2.27 10.75 23.83
C HIS A 13 2.47 9.60 22.81
N GLY A 14 3.53 9.68 22.00
CA GLY A 14 3.87 8.68 20.99
C GLY A 14 3.04 8.77 19.69
N VAL A 15 2.22 9.81 19.51
CA VAL A 15 1.32 9.96 18.35
C VAL A 15 1.59 11.27 17.60
N TRP A 16 1.44 11.24 16.29
CA TRP A 16 1.42 12.41 15.40
C TRP A 16 0.48 12.13 14.20
N ASP A 17 0.13 13.17 13.45
CA ASP A 17 -0.70 13.05 12.26
C ASP A 17 -0.07 13.69 11.01
N MET A 18 -0.67 13.37 9.85
CA MET A 18 -0.27 13.86 8.53
C MET A 18 -0.99 15.16 8.10
N ARG A 19 -1.83 15.77 8.94
CA ARG A 19 -2.62 16.95 8.53
C ARG A 19 -1.67 18.11 8.22
N GLY A 20 -1.86 18.71 7.05
CA GLY A 20 -1.03 19.81 6.54
C GLY A 20 0.41 19.41 6.18
N LYS A 21 0.71 18.10 6.01
CA LYS A 21 2.05 17.59 5.74
C LYS A 21 2.06 16.73 4.48
N GLN A 22 3.13 16.84 3.70
CA GLN A 22 3.39 16.01 2.52
C GLN A 22 4.52 15.02 2.79
N PHE A 23 4.49 13.86 2.14
CA PHE A 23 5.54 12.86 2.28
C PHE A 23 6.91 13.43 1.91
N HIS A 24 7.94 13.06 2.66
CA HIS A 24 9.31 13.50 2.37
C HIS A 24 9.71 13.24 0.90
N THR A 25 9.36 12.06 0.39
CA THR A 25 9.48 11.68 -1.01
C THR A 25 8.20 10.96 -1.41
N GLY A 26 7.27 11.71 -2.00
CA GLY A 26 6.03 11.15 -2.55
C GLY A 26 6.21 10.63 -3.96
N VAL A 27 5.61 9.47 -4.27
CA VAL A 27 5.62 8.90 -5.62
C VAL A 27 4.46 9.46 -6.44
N GLU A 28 4.73 9.88 -7.67
CA GLU A 28 3.68 10.20 -8.63
C GLU A 28 3.14 8.92 -9.29
N ILE A 29 1.83 8.70 -9.20
CA ILE A 29 1.17 7.50 -9.73
C ILE A 29 0.40 7.89 -10.99
N LYS A 30 0.87 7.43 -12.14
CA LYS A 30 0.34 7.73 -13.49
C LYS A 30 -0.45 6.57 -14.06
N MET A 31 0.06 5.35 -13.90
CA MET A 31 -0.54 4.14 -14.47
C MET A 31 -0.93 3.20 -13.34
N TRP A 32 -2.23 3.02 -13.12
CA TRP A 32 -2.75 2.22 -12.02
C TRP A 32 -4.11 1.62 -12.38
N ALA A 33 -4.48 0.53 -11.71
CA ALA A 33 -5.69 -0.24 -11.99
C ALA A 33 -6.48 -0.55 -10.71
N ILE A 34 -7.77 -0.84 -10.87
CA ILE A 34 -8.66 -1.38 -9.84
C ILE A 34 -9.15 -2.77 -10.26
N ALA A 35 -8.95 -3.75 -9.40
CA ALA A 35 -9.54 -5.09 -9.51
C ALA A 35 -10.51 -5.31 -8.34
N CYS A 36 -11.81 -5.38 -8.62
CA CYS A 36 -12.84 -5.50 -7.59
C CYS A 36 -13.34 -6.94 -7.47
N PHE A 37 -12.98 -7.61 -6.38
CA PHE A 37 -13.45 -8.96 -6.05
C PHE A 37 -14.66 -8.97 -5.11
N ALA A 38 -15.19 -7.80 -4.75
CA ALA A 38 -16.49 -7.69 -4.12
C ALA A 38 -17.60 -7.79 -5.17
N THR A 39 -18.79 -8.26 -4.78
CA THR A 39 -19.92 -8.29 -5.71
C THR A 39 -20.34 -6.87 -6.09
N GLN A 40 -20.84 -6.68 -7.32
CA GLN A 40 -21.32 -5.37 -7.78
C GLN A 40 -22.50 -4.84 -6.93
N ARG A 41 -23.24 -5.73 -6.26
CA ARG A 41 -24.28 -5.36 -5.28
C ARG A 41 -23.68 -4.70 -4.04
N GLN A 42 -22.55 -5.20 -3.55
CA GLN A 42 -21.84 -4.65 -2.38
C GLN A 42 -21.05 -3.39 -2.71
N CYS A 43 -20.49 -3.32 -3.91
CA CYS A 43 -19.66 -2.21 -4.38
C CYS A 43 -20.06 -1.87 -5.80
N ARG A 44 -20.92 -0.87 -5.97
CA ARG A 44 -21.34 -0.38 -7.29
C ARG A 44 -20.25 0.50 -7.90
N GLU A 45 -20.33 0.75 -9.20
CA GLU A 45 -19.37 1.59 -9.91
C GLU A 45 -19.32 3.02 -9.38
N GLU A 46 -20.48 3.57 -8.98
CA GLU A 46 -20.57 4.88 -8.31
C GLU A 46 -19.76 4.93 -7.00
N ILE A 47 -19.77 3.83 -6.24
CA ILE A 47 -19.01 3.70 -4.99
C ILE A 47 -17.51 3.65 -5.31
N LEU A 48 -17.11 2.88 -6.33
CA LEU A 48 -15.71 2.83 -6.80
C LEU A 48 -15.21 4.20 -7.25
N LYS A 49 -16.06 4.95 -7.96
CA LYS A 49 -15.77 6.32 -8.40
C LYS A 49 -15.61 7.26 -7.21
N GLY A 50 -16.56 7.25 -6.27
CA GLY A 50 -16.49 8.07 -5.06
C GLY A 50 -15.26 7.77 -4.21
N PHE A 51 -14.91 6.50 -4.04
CA PHE A 51 -13.67 6.08 -3.39
C PHE A 51 -12.44 6.61 -4.12
N THR A 52 -12.39 6.48 -5.45
CA THR A 52 -11.29 6.93 -6.29
C THR A 52 -11.08 8.43 -6.15
N ASP A 53 -12.14 9.23 -6.26
CA ASP A 53 -12.05 10.69 -6.20
C ASP A 53 -11.56 11.15 -4.82
N GLN A 54 -12.04 10.54 -3.73
CA GLN A 54 -11.56 10.85 -2.39
C GLN A 54 -10.12 10.41 -2.15
N LEU A 55 -9.73 9.22 -2.62
CA LEU A 55 -8.36 8.73 -2.52
C LEU A 55 -7.40 9.66 -3.25
N ARG A 56 -7.74 10.08 -4.48
CA ARG A 56 -6.93 11.02 -5.28
C ARG A 56 -6.77 12.38 -4.59
N LYS A 57 -7.84 12.89 -3.97
CA LYS A 57 -7.78 14.14 -3.19
C LYS A 57 -6.77 14.01 -2.04
N ILE A 58 -6.91 12.99 -1.21
CA ILE A 58 -6.05 12.79 -0.03
C ILE A 58 -4.61 12.45 -0.44
N SER A 59 -4.42 11.69 -1.51
CA SER A 59 -3.09 11.35 -2.01
C SER A 59 -2.36 12.60 -2.51
N LYS A 60 -3.06 13.50 -3.21
CA LYS A 60 -2.54 14.80 -3.62
C LYS A 60 -2.17 15.67 -2.41
N ASP A 61 -3.05 15.76 -1.41
CA ASP A 61 -2.79 16.52 -0.18
C ASP A 61 -1.55 15.99 0.57
N ALA A 62 -1.31 14.68 0.50
CA ALA A 62 -0.14 14.01 1.08
C ALA A 62 1.13 14.08 0.20
N GLY A 63 1.10 14.72 -0.97
CA GLY A 63 2.26 14.82 -1.88
C GLY A 63 2.54 13.56 -2.71
N MET A 64 1.59 12.62 -2.79
CA MET A 64 1.63 11.40 -3.63
C MET A 64 0.50 11.47 -4.67
N PRO A 65 0.59 12.34 -5.68
CA PRO A 65 -0.52 12.56 -6.61
C PRO A 65 -0.84 11.30 -7.42
N ILE A 66 -2.11 10.87 -7.36
CA ILE A 66 -2.66 9.86 -8.27
C ILE A 66 -3.30 10.59 -9.45
N GLN A 67 -2.64 10.50 -10.60
CA GLN A 67 -3.03 11.15 -11.84
C GLN A 67 -4.13 10.36 -12.55
N GLY A 68 -5.08 11.08 -13.14
CA GLY A 68 -6.14 10.52 -13.96
C GLY A 68 -7.06 9.51 -13.25
N GLN A 69 -7.85 8.83 -14.07
CA GLN A 69 -8.65 7.67 -13.69
C GLN A 69 -7.83 6.39 -13.86
N PRO A 70 -8.18 5.28 -13.19
CA PRO A 70 -7.45 4.02 -13.39
C PRO A 70 -7.52 3.58 -14.85
N CYS A 71 -6.43 3.04 -15.40
CA CYS A 71 -6.38 2.55 -16.77
C CYS A 71 -7.24 1.29 -16.97
N PHE A 72 -7.60 0.62 -15.87
CA PHE A 72 -8.45 -0.55 -15.86
C PHE A 72 -9.27 -0.59 -14.57
N CYS A 73 -10.57 -0.86 -14.66
CA CYS A 73 -11.45 -1.06 -13.52
C CYS A 73 -12.48 -2.14 -13.85
N LYS A 74 -12.32 -3.35 -13.29
CA LYS A 74 -13.22 -4.48 -13.53
C LYS A 74 -13.55 -5.27 -12.27
N TYR A 75 -14.71 -5.89 -12.30
CA TYR A 75 -15.12 -6.89 -11.31
C TYR A 75 -14.57 -8.27 -11.69
N ALA A 76 -14.23 -9.06 -10.69
CA ALA A 76 -13.85 -10.46 -10.82
C ALA A 76 -14.34 -11.26 -9.61
N GLN A 77 -14.30 -12.58 -9.72
CA GLN A 77 -14.70 -13.49 -8.64
C GLN A 77 -13.75 -14.69 -8.58
N GLY A 78 -13.58 -15.24 -7.38
CA GLY A 78 -12.73 -16.40 -7.15
C GLY A 78 -11.23 -16.08 -7.20
N ALA A 79 -10.42 -16.98 -6.62
CA ALA A 79 -8.96 -16.87 -6.65
C ALA A 79 -8.40 -17.14 -8.05
N ASP A 80 -9.03 -18.05 -8.81
CA ASP A 80 -8.57 -18.50 -10.13
C ASP A 80 -8.55 -17.38 -11.19
N SER A 81 -9.28 -16.28 -10.96
CA SER A 81 -9.29 -15.13 -11.86
C SER A 81 -8.16 -14.12 -11.61
N VAL A 82 -7.44 -14.22 -10.49
CA VAL A 82 -6.36 -13.29 -10.11
C VAL A 82 -5.20 -13.35 -11.09
N GLU A 83 -4.64 -14.54 -11.32
CA GLU A 83 -3.46 -14.71 -12.15
C GLU A 83 -3.72 -14.31 -13.63
N PRO A 84 -4.80 -14.78 -14.29
CA PRO A 84 -5.11 -14.35 -15.65
C PRO A 84 -5.30 -12.84 -15.77
N MET A 85 -6.01 -12.22 -14.82
CA MET A 85 -6.22 -10.78 -14.80
C MET A 85 -4.91 -10.01 -14.66
N PHE A 86 -4.03 -10.42 -13.74
CA PHE A 86 -2.78 -9.71 -13.51
C PHE A 86 -1.81 -9.89 -14.67
N ARG A 87 -1.76 -11.07 -15.30
CA ARG A 87 -1.00 -11.28 -16.54
C ARG A 87 -1.50 -10.38 -17.67
N HIS A 88 -2.81 -10.28 -17.84
CA HIS A 88 -3.40 -9.36 -18.81
C HIS A 88 -3.01 -7.90 -18.51
N LEU A 89 -3.13 -7.46 -17.25
CA LEU A 89 -2.75 -6.10 -16.84
C LEU A 89 -1.27 -5.80 -17.11
N LYS A 90 -0.37 -6.72 -16.75
CA LYS A 90 1.08 -6.57 -16.96
C LYS A 90 1.45 -6.46 -18.44
N ASN A 91 0.80 -7.26 -19.30
CA ASN A 91 1.11 -7.30 -20.72
C ASN A 91 0.46 -6.15 -21.51
N THR A 92 -0.68 -5.63 -21.03
CA THR A 92 -1.45 -4.60 -21.75
C THR A 92 -1.03 -3.18 -21.37
N TYR A 93 -0.72 -2.94 -20.09
CA TYR A 93 -0.43 -1.60 -19.58
C TYR A 93 1.06 -1.47 -19.22
N SER A 94 1.87 -1.07 -20.21
CA SER A 94 3.28 -0.76 -19.99
C SER A 94 3.42 0.32 -18.92
N GLY A 95 4.33 0.10 -17.96
CA GLY A 95 4.56 1.02 -16.85
C GLY A 95 3.49 1.01 -15.76
N LEU A 96 2.61 0.00 -15.68
CA LEU A 96 1.64 -0.15 -14.58
C LEU A 96 2.34 -0.16 -13.22
N GLN A 97 2.04 0.82 -12.38
CA GLN A 97 2.69 1.03 -11.08
C GLN A 97 1.95 0.32 -9.94
N LEU A 98 0.62 0.28 -9.97
CA LEU A 98 -0.18 -0.19 -8.84
C LEU A 98 -1.48 -0.87 -9.26
N ILE A 99 -1.82 -1.97 -8.60
CA ILE A 99 -3.17 -2.54 -8.63
C ILE A 99 -3.82 -2.38 -7.25
N ILE A 100 -4.89 -1.60 -7.17
CA ILE A 100 -5.76 -1.54 -5.99
C ILE A 100 -6.76 -2.69 -6.09
N VAL A 101 -6.73 -3.59 -5.10
CA VAL A 101 -7.58 -4.79 -5.09
C VAL A 101 -8.64 -4.67 -4.02
N ILE A 102 -9.91 -4.70 -4.41
CA ILE A 102 -11.02 -4.56 -3.46
C ILE A 102 -11.55 -5.95 -3.09
N LEU A 103 -11.60 -6.26 -1.80
CA LEU A 103 -11.95 -7.57 -1.28
C LEU A 103 -13.22 -7.52 -0.43
N PRO A 104 -14.10 -8.54 -0.50
CA PRO A 104 -15.36 -8.55 0.25
C PRO A 104 -15.19 -8.74 1.78
N GLY A 105 -13.99 -9.09 2.24
CA GLY A 105 -13.71 -9.41 3.65
C GLY A 105 -12.56 -10.39 3.77
N LYS A 106 -12.68 -11.37 4.67
CA LYS A 106 -11.76 -12.52 4.73
C LYS A 106 -12.06 -13.45 3.55
N THR A 107 -11.07 -13.70 2.70
CA THR A 107 -11.23 -14.48 1.46
C THR A 107 -9.89 -15.11 1.06
N PRO A 108 -9.88 -16.31 0.45
CA PRO A 108 -8.66 -16.92 -0.10
C PRO A 108 -8.03 -16.06 -1.21
N VAL A 109 -8.81 -15.19 -1.86
CA VAL A 109 -8.33 -14.27 -2.92
C VAL A 109 -7.18 -13.39 -2.42
N TYR A 110 -7.16 -13.02 -1.13
CA TYR A 110 -6.07 -12.20 -0.58
C TYR A 110 -4.72 -12.91 -0.71
N ALA A 111 -4.65 -14.19 -0.33
CA ALA A 111 -3.42 -14.97 -0.38
C ALA A 111 -2.97 -15.14 -1.84
N GLU A 112 -3.92 -15.37 -2.74
CA GLU A 112 -3.62 -15.53 -4.17
C GLU A 112 -3.13 -14.23 -4.82
N VAL A 113 -3.74 -13.08 -4.49
CA VAL A 113 -3.25 -11.76 -4.92
C VAL A 113 -1.82 -11.52 -4.46
N LYS A 114 -1.49 -11.94 -3.24
CA LYS A 114 -0.14 -11.79 -2.68
C LYS A 114 0.85 -12.74 -3.35
N ARG A 115 0.47 -14.00 -3.56
CA ARG A 115 1.27 -14.97 -4.31
C ARG A 115 1.57 -14.46 -5.73
N VAL A 116 0.54 -14.14 -6.51
CA VAL A 116 0.69 -13.70 -7.90
C VAL A 116 1.44 -12.37 -7.98
N GLY A 117 1.06 -11.39 -7.16
CA GLY A 117 1.66 -10.06 -7.18
C GLY A 117 3.11 -10.05 -6.68
N ASP A 118 3.36 -10.59 -5.50
CA ASP A 118 4.64 -10.44 -4.82
C ASP A 118 5.67 -11.50 -5.28
N THR A 119 5.25 -12.71 -5.72
CA THR A 119 6.19 -13.78 -6.09
C THR A 119 6.22 -14.13 -7.57
N LEU A 120 5.08 -14.16 -8.28
CA LEU A 120 5.07 -14.59 -9.68
C LEU A 120 5.33 -13.46 -10.68
N LEU A 121 4.68 -12.32 -10.50
CA LEU A 121 4.65 -11.26 -11.52
C LEU A 121 5.41 -9.99 -11.10
N GLY A 122 5.73 -9.83 -9.81
CA GLY A 122 6.46 -8.66 -9.30
C GLY A 122 5.66 -7.35 -9.44
N MET A 123 4.37 -7.39 -9.15
CA MET A 123 3.45 -6.24 -9.30
C MET A 123 3.04 -5.70 -7.94
N ALA A 124 3.15 -4.38 -7.75
CA ALA A 124 2.72 -3.76 -6.51
C ALA A 124 1.19 -3.83 -6.35
N THR A 125 0.74 -4.43 -5.24
CA THR A 125 -0.68 -4.61 -4.93
C THR A 125 -1.08 -3.95 -3.61
N GLN A 126 -2.20 -3.24 -3.61
CA GLN A 126 -2.81 -2.69 -2.40
C GLN A 126 -4.24 -3.19 -2.21
N CYS A 127 -4.41 -4.14 -1.30
CA CYS A 127 -5.73 -4.68 -0.96
C CYS A 127 -6.50 -3.73 -0.04
N VAL A 128 -7.80 -3.55 -0.29
CA VAL A 128 -8.72 -2.75 0.53
C VAL A 128 -10.00 -3.54 0.76
N GLN A 129 -10.48 -3.60 2.00
CA GLN A 129 -11.78 -4.23 2.28
C GLN A 129 -12.91 -3.35 1.76
N VAL A 130 -13.93 -3.96 1.15
CA VAL A 130 -15.07 -3.28 0.54
C VAL A 130 -15.77 -2.31 1.50
N LYS A 131 -15.86 -2.65 2.80
CA LYS A 131 -16.43 -1.76 3.82
C LYS A 131 -15.73 -0.40 3.90
N ASN A 132 -14.41 -0.35 3.66
CA ASN A 132 -13.60 0.87 3.67
C ASN A 132 -13.66 1.64 2.35
N VAL A 133 -14.17 1.00 1.28
CA VAL A 133 -14.46 1.62 -0.01
C VAL A 133 -15.86 2.23 -0.01
N VAL A 134 -16.83 1.49 0.54
CA VAL A 134 -18.23 1.92 0.69
C VAL A 134 -18.34 3.08 1.68
N LYS A 135 -17.65 2.98 2.82
CA LYS A 135 -17.61 4.03 3.84
C LYS A 135 -16.16 4.43 4.08
N THR A 136 -15.69 5.34 3.26
CA THR A 136 -14.38 5.95 3.40
C THR A 136 -14.32 6.89 4.60
N SER A 137 -13.14 7.03 5.18
CA SER A 137 -12.82 8.10 6.11
C SER A 137 -11.47 8.72 5.73
N PRO A 138 -11.26 10.03 5.98
CA PRO A 138 -9.97 10.66 5.66
C PRO A 138 -8.79 9.97 6.33
N GLN A 139 -8.97 9.49 7.57
CA GLN A 139 -7.93 8.77 8.29
C GLN A 139 -7.58 7.43 7.62
N THR A 140 -8.59 6.65 7.21
CA THR A 140 -8.37 5.36 6.53
C THR A 140 -7.66 5.56 5.19
N LEU A 141 -8.06 6.58 4.42
CA LEU A 141 -7.43 6.89 3.14
C LEU A 141 -6.01 7.44 3.29
N SER A 142 -5.76 8.25 4.32
CA SER A 142 -4.41 8.72 4.66
C SER A 142 -3.49 7.54 5.03
N ASN A 143 -3.97 6.62 5.86
CA ASN A 143 -3.26 5.38 6.19
C ASN A 143 -3.03 4.49 4.96
N LEU A 144 -3.96 4.50 3.99
CA LEU A 144 -3.78 3.79 2.74
C LEU A 144 -2.66 4.41 1.89
N CYS A 145 -2.61 5.75 1.81
CA CYS A 145 -1.55 6.47 1.10
C CYS A 145 -0.17 6.19 1.70
N LEU A 146 -0.05 6.12 3.04
CA LEU A 146 1.20 5.74 3.71
C LEU A 146 1.74 4.38 3.22
N LYS A 147 0.84 3.41 2.99
CA LYS A 147 1.21 2.05 2.53
C LYS A 147 1.52 2.03 1.05
N ILE A 148 0.75 2.76 0.23
CA ILE A 148 0.97 2.84 -1.22
C ILE A 148 2.32 3.51 -1.51
N ASN A 149 2.61 4.63 -0.87
CA ASN A 149 3.83 5.39 -1.14
C ASN A 149 5.08 4.52 -0.93
N VAL A 150 5.17 3.82 0.21
CA VAL A 150 6.29 2.91 0.52
C VAL A 150 6.39 1.75 -0.46
N LYS A 151 5.26 1.15 -0.87
CA LYS A 151 5.25 0.06 -1.86
C LYS A 151 5.78 0.48 -3.23
N LEU A 152 5.69 1.77 -3.56
CA LEU A 152 6.19 2.32 -4.81
C LEU A 152 7.56 2.98 -4.65
N GLY A 153 8.24 2.78 -3.52
CA GLY A 153 9.60 3.27 -3.26
C GLY A 153 9.67 4.68 -2.67
N GLY A 154 8.54 5.26 -2.27
CA GLY A 154 8.49 6.56 -1.62
C GLY A 154 8.93 6.53 -0.16
N ILE A 155 9.31 7.70 0.36
CA ILE A 155 9.71 7.92 1.75
C ILE A 155 8.66 8.80 2.41
N ASN A 156 7.91 8.25 3.36
CA ASN A 156 6.83 8.99 4.03
C ASN A 156 7.37 10.16 4.87
N ASN A 157 8.41 9.90 5.65
CA ASN A 157 9.09 10.86 6.51
C ASN A 157 10.47 10.34 6.90
N ILE A 158 11.29 11.21 7.46
CA ILE A 158 12.59 10.85 8.03
C ILE A 158 12.72 11.35 9.46
N LEU A 159 13.70 10.83 10.20
CA LEU A 159 14.14 11.43 11.45
C LEU A 159 14.71 12.83 11.18
N VAL A 160 14.45 13.77 12.09
CA VAL A 160 14.95 15.14 11.97
C VAL A 160 16.49 15.10 11.92
N PRO A 161 17.16 15.53 10.83
CA PRO A 161 18.57 15.20 10.61
C PRO A 161 19.53 15.65 11.72
N HIS A 162 19.27 16.80 12.33
CA HIS A 162 20.09 17.40 13.40
C HIS A 162 19.76 16.87 14.81
N GLN A 163 18.72 16.05 14.95
CA GLN A 163 18.37 15.36 16.20
C GLN A 163 18.83 13.89 16.19
N ARG A 164 19.55 13.46 15.14
CA ARG A 164 20.06 12.09 15.03
C ARG A 164 21.28 11.91 15.95
N PRO A 165 21.43 10.75 16.62
CA PRO A 165 22.62 10.41 17.39
C PRO A 165 23.90 10.43 16.55
N SER A 166 25.06 10.56 17.20
CA SER A 166 26.39 10.60 16.55
C SER A 166 26.74 9.35 15.75
N VAL A 167 26.10 8.20 16.03
CA VAL A 167 26.29 6.96 15.26
C VAL A 167 26.01 7.14 13.76
N PHE A 168 25.14 8.09 13.40
CA PHE A 168 24.82 8.42 12.00
C PHE A 168 25.88 9.30 11.30
N GLN A 169 26.99 9.67 11.97
CA GLN A 169 28.08 10.45 11.36
C GLN A 169 28.97 9.60 10.44
N GLN A 170 28.90 8.27 10.56
CA GLN A 170 29.53 7.32 9.66
C GLN A 170 28.45 6.41 9.04
N PRO A 171 28.69 5.79 7.88
CA PRO A 171 27.77 4.82 7.30
C PRO A 171 27.46 3.69 8.29
N VAL A 172 26.18 3.50 8.60
CA VAL A 172 25.70 2.48 9.53
C VAL A 172 24.53 1.74 8.92
N ILE A 173 24.51 0.42 9.07
CA ILE A 173 23.39 -0.42 8.63
C ILE A 173 22.60 -0.88 9.85
N PHE A 174 21.28 -0.79 9.79
CA PHE A 174 20.39 -1.37 10.80
C PHE A 174 19.82 -2.68 10.27
N LEU A 175 19.95 -3.75 11.05
CA LEU A 175 19.41 -5.06 10.73
C LEU A 175 18.32 -5.43 11.73
N GLY A 176 17.17 -5.88 11.21
CA GLY A 176 16.10 -6.47 12.00
C GLY A 176 15.89 -7.91 11.58
N ALA A 177 15.83 -8.83 12.55
CA ALA A 177 15.62 -10.25 12.32
C ALA A 177 14.46 -10.78 13.19
N ASP A 178 13.64 -11.65 12.61
CA ASP A 178 12.52 -12.33 13.30
C ASP A 178 12.41 -13.79 12.83
N VAL A 179 11.94 -14.66 13.72
CA VAL A 179 11.57 -16.04 13.40
C VAL A 179 10.15 -16.29 13.87
N THR A 180 9.25 -16.57 12.93
CA THR A 180 7.87 -16.92 13.21
C THR A 180 7.71 -18.45 13.15
N HIS A 181 7.29 -19.03 14.28
CA HIS A 181 6.98 -20.47 14.38
C HIS A 181 5.52 -20.78 14.03
N PRO A 182 5.21 -22.03 13.62
CA PRO A 182 3.84 -22.50 13.49
C PRO A 182 3.06 -22.42 14.82
N PRO A 183 1.71 -22.44 14.77
CA PRO A 183 0.88 -22.57 15.97
C PRO A 183 1.22 -23.82 16.79
N ALA A 184 0.99 -23.75 18.10
CA ALA A 184 1.24 -24.87 19.01
C ALA A 184 0.52 -26.16 18.53
N GLY A 185 1.24 -27.27 18.50
CA GLY A 185 0.75 -28.57 18.04
C GLY A 185 0.95 -28.88 16.55
N ASP A 186 1.42 -27.92 15.73
CA ASP A 186 1.76 -28.17 14.33
C ASP A 186 3.25 -28.52 14.16
N GLY A 187 3.54 -29.83 14.03
CA GLY A 187 4.89 -30.34 13.81
C GLY A 187 5.31 -30.46 12.34
N LYS A 188 4.48 -30.02 11.38
CA LYS A 188 4.73 -30.22 9.94
C LYS A 188 5.06 -28.93 9.20
N LYS A 189 4.53 -27.79 9.65
CA LYS A 189 4.83 -26.51 8.99
C LYS A 189 6.26 -26.03 9.32
N PRO A 190 6.95 -25.41 8.35
CA PRO A 190 8.26 -24.82 8.60
C PRO A 190 8.13 -23.57 9.47
N SER A 191 9.21 -23.22 10.16
CA SER A 191 9.39 -21.88 10.71
C SER A 191 9.85 -20.93 9.60
N ILE A 192 9.48 -19.66 9.69
CA ILE A 192 9.84 -18.63 8.71
C ILE A 192 10.80 -17.65 9.38
N ALA A 193 12.03 -17.56 8.86
CA ALA A 193 13.00 -16.56 9.27
C ALA A 193 12.99 -15.39 8.27
N ALA A 194 13.00 -14.16 8.77
CA ALA A 194 13.04 -12.94 7.96
C ALA A 194 14.15 -11.99 8.46
N VAL A 195 14.93 -11.44 7.53
CA VAL A 195 15.94 -10.41 7.81
C VAL A 195 15.65 -9.20 6.92
N SER A 196 15.64 -8.01 7.51
CA SER A 196 15.48 -6.73 6.82
C SER A 196 16.64 -5.81 7.15
N SER A 197 17.01 -4.94 6.20
CA SER A 197 18.10 -3.99 6.37
C SER A 197 17.72 -2.59 5.90
N VAL A 198 18.31 -1.57 6.51
CA VAL A 198 18.32 -0.20 6.01
C VAL A 198 19.72 0.37 6.13
N PHE A 199 20.21 0.93 5.02
CA PHE A 199 21.50 1.61 4.89
C PHE A 199 21.31 3.13 5.00
#